data_AF-A0A6N7IWA2-F1
#
_entry.id   AF-A0A6N7IWA2-F1
#
_cell.length_a   1.000
_cell.length_b   1.000
_cell.length_c   1.000
_cell.angle_alpha   90.00
_cell.angle_beta   90.00
_cell.angle_gamma   90.00
#
_symmetry.space_group_name_H-M   'P 1'
#
loop_
_entity.id
_entity.type
_entity.pdbx_description
1 polymer ?
#
loop_
_entity_poly.entity_id
_entity_poly.type
_entity_poly.pdbx_seq_one_letter_code
_entity_poly.pdbx_strand_id
1 'polypeptide(L)'
;MSKKCAHCHITVLDSDADFCPLCNGALSEDSSYPAVKQNGYPDVVAKRQRRTFFLMLLLTIVVAGSFLSCAINFINRGFPWSVIVVSSLVYIYIEFYMFLNPDMPIPAKIAITIFLALVFVVIIDVVTGFNKWSLNYCLPGALILFNMLIVVMMFVNHRRWESYTWLPLLSIAFGIIPVVLMKFDFVTHPTVSEIAFISSVLLFLVGLILGGANARTELKRRFHF
;
A
#
# COMPACT_ATOMS: atom_id res chain seq x y z
N MET A 1 8.80 -12.34 -36.51
CA MET A 1 9.55 -13.09 -37.52
C MET A 1 10.36 -14.13 -36.76
N SER A 2 10.25 -15.42 -37.07
CA SER A 2 11.14 -16.43 -36.50
C SER A 2 12.50 -16.31 -37.19
N LYS A 3 13.59 -16.19 -36.43
CA LYS A 3 14.93 -16.08 -37.01
C LYS A 3 15.69 -17.39 -36.80
N LYS A 4 16.44 -17.84 -37.80
CA LYS A 4 17.21 -19.09 -37.73
C LYS A 4 18.70 -18.78 -37.60
N CYS A 5 19.41 -19.53 -36.76
CA CYS A 5 20.85 -19.40 -36.66
C CYS A 5 21.54 -20.26 -37.73
N ALA A 6 22.40 -19.66 -38.56
CA ALA A 6 23.15 -20.40 -39.58
C ALA A 6 24.19 -21.37 -38.99
N HIS A 7 24.75 -21.05 -37.82
CA HIS A 7 25.79 -21.84 -37.16
C HIS A 7 25.23 -22.99 -36.31
N CYS A 8 24.16 -22.73 -35.58
CA CYS A 8 23.58 -23.67 -34.60
C CYS A 8 22.28 -24.32 -35.09
N HIS A 9 21.77 -23.92 -36.25
CA HIS A 9 20.53 -24.38 -36.90
C HIS A 9 19.25 -24.34 -36.04
N ILE A 10 19.30 -23.71 -34.87
CA ILE A 10 18.14 -23.49 -34.02
C ILE A 10 17.25 -22.37 -34.57
N THR A 11 15.95 -22.49 -34.32
CA THR A 11 14.95 -21.45 -34.61
C THR A 11 14.65 -20.67 -33.34
N VAL A 12 14.92 -19.37 -33.34
CA VAL A 12 14.59 -18.46 -32.24
C VAL A 12 13.21 -17.87 -32.51
N LEU A 13 12.30 -18.06 -31.55
CA LEU A 13 10.91 -17.61 -31.62
C LEU A 13 10.73 -16.15 -31.22
N ASP A 14 11.72 -15.57 -30.52
CA ASP A 14 11.73 -14.17 -30.12
C ASP A 14 12.12 -13.29 -31.31
N SER A 15 11.21 -12.39 -31.72
CA SER A 15 11.44 -11.52 -32.87
C SER A 15 12.48 -10.44 -32.62
N ASP A 16 12.70 -10.09 -31.36
CA ASP A 16 13.49 -8.93 -30.96
C ASP A 16 14.96 -9.31 -30.66
N ALA A 17 15.30 -10.60 -30.74
CA ALA A 17 16.67 -11.08 -30.56
C ALA A 17 17.49 -10.93 -31.86
N ASP A 18 18.63 -10.24 -31.81
CA ASP A 18 19.53 -10.07 -32.95
C ASP A 18 20.66 -11.10 -32.99
N PHE A 19 20.98 -11.70 -31.84
CA PHE A 19 22.02 -12.71 -31.67
C PHE A 19 21.46 -14.01 -31.12
N CYS A 20 22.04 -15.12 -31.55
CA CYS A 20 21.73 -16.44 -31.00
C CYS A 20 22.26 -16.56 -29.55
N PRO A 21 21.42 -16.86 -28.54
CA PRO A 21 21.86 -16.95 -27.14
C PRO A 21 22.81 -18.12 -26.85
N LEU A 22 22.88 -19.11 -27.75
CA LEU A 22 23.72 -20.31 -27.58
C LEU A 22 25.12 -20.17 -28.17
N CYS A 23 25.25 -19.52 -29.32
CA CYS A 23 26.52 -19.42 -30.03
C CYS A 23 26.89 -18.00 -30.47
N ASN A 24 26.11 -17.01 -30.06
CA ASN A 24 26.31 -15.59 -30.35
C ASN A 24 26.40 -15.22 -31.85
N GLY A 25 26.04 -16.15 -32.74
CA GLY A 25 25.99 -15.93 -34.18
C GLY A 25 24.81 -15.04 -34.56
N ALA A 26 25.02 -14.21 -35.59
CA ALA A 26 23.96 -13.40 -36.18
C ALA A 26 22.83 -14.29 -36.71
N LEU A 27 21.59 -13.88 -36.44
CA LEU A 27 20.39 -14.59 -36.84
C LEU A 27 19.98 -14.15 -38.27
N SER A 28 19.74 -15.11 -39.17
CA SER A 28 19.24 -14.85 -40.52
C SER A 28 17.73 -15.00 -40.59
N GLU A 29 17.06 -14.11 -41.31
CA GLU A 29 15.61 -14.17 -41.54
C GLU A 29 15.27 -15.34 -42.47
N ASP A 30 14.46 -16.28 -41.99
CA ASP A 30 14.00 -17.43 -42.78
C ASP A 30 12.51 -17.22 -43.10
N SER A 31 12.19 -16.98 -44.38
CA SER A 31 10.85 -16.59 -44.87
C SER A 31 9.90 -17.78 -45.09
N SER A 32 10.30 -18.98 -44.68
CA SER A 32 9.70 -20.26 -45.06
C SER A 32 8.55 -20.73 -44.16
N TYR A 33 8.26 -20.06 -43.04
CA TYR A 33 7.19 -20.44 -42.09
C TYR A 33 6.26 -19.27 -41.75
N PRO A 34 4.92 -19.48 -41.70
CA PRO A 34 3.97 -18.43 -41.37
C PRO A 34 4.19 -17.96 -39.92
N ALA A 35 4.22 -16.64 -39.75
CA ALA A 35 4.54 -15.96 -38.50
C ALA A 35 3.52 -16.26 -37.39
N VAL A 36 3.78 -17.30 -36.60
CA VAL A 36 3.08 -17.48 -35.32
C VAL A 36 3.74 -16.53 -34.32
N LYS A 37 3.11 -15.35 -34.09
CA LYS A 37 3.39 -14.47 -32.95
C LYS A 37 2.97 -15.20 -31.66
N GLN A 38 3.73 -16.21 -31.26
CA GLN A 38 3.65 -16.79 -29.93
C GLN A 38 4.91 -16.37 -29.18
N ASN A 39 4.93 -15.11 -28.74
CA ASN A 39 5.72 -14.80 -27.56
C ASN A 39 5.11 -15.65 -26.43
N GLY A 40 5.74 -16.77 -26.10
CA GLY A 40 5.28 -17.66 -25.02
C GLY A 40 5.31 -16.99 -23.64
N TYR A 41 5.97 -15.83 -23.54
CA TYR A 41 5.99 -14.99 -22.37
C TYR A 41 5.00 -13.82 -22.49
N PRO A 42 4.16 -13.59 -21.46
CA PRO A 42 3.28 -12.43 -21.43
C PRO A 42 4.10 -11.13 -21.44
N ASP A 43 3.67 -10.15 -22.24
CA ASP A 43 4.31 -8.83 -22.32
C ASP A 43 4.11 -8.04 -21.02
N VAL A 44 5.07 -8.19 -20.11
CA VAL A 44 5.14 -7.47 -18.84
C VAL A 44 5.57 -6.01 -19.02
N VAL A 45 6.19 -5.67 -20.16
CA VAL A 45 6.73 -4.34 -20.44
C VAL A 45 5.59 -3.37 -20.76
N ALA A 46 4.68 -3.75 -21.66
CA ALA A 46 3.54 -2.90 -22.02
C ALA A 46 2.62 -2.62 -20.81
N LYS A 47 2.37 -3.61 -19.95
CA LYS A 47 1.55 -3.44 -18.73
C LYS A 47 2.24 -2.50 -17.72
N ARG A 48 3.56 -2.65 -17.55
CA ARG A 48 4.36 -1.77 -16.68
C ARG A 48 4.39 -0.35 -17.23
N GLN A 49 4.61 -0.16 -18.53
CA GLN A 49 4.60 1.16 -19.17
C GLN A 49 3.25 1.86 -19.02
N ARG A 50 2.14 1.14 -19.24
CA ARG A 50 0.78 1.70 -19.07
C ARG A 50 0.53 2.15 -17.63
N ARG A 51 0.97 1.38 -16.64
CA ARG A 51 0.87 1.75 -15.22
C ARG A 51 1.70 3.01 -14.91
N THR A 52 2.95 3.05 -15.35
CA THR A 52 3.83 4.21 -15.13
C THR A 52 3.25 5.46 -15.77
N PHE A 53 2.76 5.36 -17.01
CA PHE A 53 2.11 6.46 -17.71
C PHE A 53 0.88 6.97 -16.95
N PHE A 54 0.01 6.06 -16.47
CA PHE A 54 -1.17 6.44 -15.69
C PHE A 54 -0.79 7.14 -14.38
N LEU A 55 0.19 6.64 -13.63
CA LEU A 55 0.66 7.25 -12.39
C LEU A 55 1.32 8.61 -12.62
N MET A 56 2.06 8.77 -13.72
CA MET A 56 2.64 10.06 -14.12
C MET A 56 1.55 11.07 -14.49
N LEU A 57 0.55 10.65 -15.26
CA LEU A 57 -0.59 11.52 -15.60
C LEU A 57 -1.34 11.96 -14.33
N LEU A 58 -1.63 11.03 -13.43
CA LEU A 58 -2.29 11.32 -12.16
C LEU A 58 -1.46 12.30 -11.31
N LEU A 59 -0.15 12.10 -11.24
CA LEU A 59 0.76 13.00 -10.53
C LEU A 59 0.72 14.42 -11.11
N THR A 60 0.74 14.56 -12.44
CA THR A 60 0.63 15.86 -13.11
C THR A 60 -0.68 16.56 -12.75
N ILE A 61 -1.81 15.83 -12.73
CA ILE A 61 -3.11 16.37 -12.32
C ILE A 61 -3.08 16.82 -10.86
N VAL A 62 -2.51 16.01 -9.97
CA VAL A 62 -2.40 16.34 -8.53
C VAL A 62 -1.54 17.58 -8.30
N VAL A 63 -0.40 17.68 -8.96
CA VAL A 63 0.50 18.85 -8.85
C VAL A 63 -0.18 20.11 -9.40
N ALA A 64 -0.76 20.03 -10.61
CA ALA A 64 -1.44 21.17 -11.22
C ALA A 64 -2.66 21.63 -10.39
N GLY A 65 -3.49 20.69 -9.93
CA GLY A 65 -4.64 20.96 -9.07
C GLY A 65 -4.25 21.53 -7.71
N SER A 66 -3.16 21.03 -7.12
CA SER A 66 -2.62 21.56 -5.86
C SER A 66 -2.12 22.99 -6.02
N PHE A 67 -1.35 23.27 -7.08
CA PHE A 67 -0.85 24.60 -7.38
C PHE A 67 -2.00 25.60 -7.60
N LEU A 68 -2.99 25.23 -8.42
CA LEU A 68 -4.15 26.06 -8.70
C LEU A 68 -4.97 26.34 -7.42
N SER A 69 -5.21 25.31 -6.60
CA SER A 69 -5.97 25.46 -5.34
C SER A 69 -5.25 26.40 -4.37
N CYS A 70 -3.93 26.26 -4.23
CA CYS A 70 -3.12 27.14 -3.40
C CYS A 70 -3.12 28.59 -3.92
N ALA A 71 -3.00 28.79 -5.23
CA ALA A 71 -3.02 30.12 -5.83
C ALA A 71 -4.36 30.84 -5.58
N ILE A 72 -5.49 30.15 -5.78
CA ILE A 72 -6.83 30.73 -5.53
C ILE A 72 -6.99 31.09 -4.05
N ASN A 73 -6.57 30.20 -3.15
CA ASN A 73 -6.69 30.45 -1.72
C ASN A 73 -5.82 31.64 -1.26
N PHE A 74 -4.62 31.78 -1.83
CA PHE A 74 -3.74 32.91 -1.55
C PHE A 74 -4.36 34.25 -1.94
N ILE A 75 -5.07 34.30 -3.08
CA ILE A 75 -5.78 35.50 -3.54
C ILE A 75 -6.98 35.82 -2.64
N ASN A 76 -7.76 34.81 -2.25
CA ASN A 76 -9.01 35.00 -1.51
C ASN A 76 -8.79 35.36 -0.02
N ARG A 77 -7.57 35.20 0.54
CA ARG A 77 -7.18 35.48 1.94
C ARG A 77 -8.16 34.99 3.03
N GLY A 78 -8.95 33.98 2.70
CA GLY A 78 -10.00 33.44 3.56
C GLY A 78 -9.57 32.18 4.31
N PHE A 79 -10.57 31.36 4.65
CA PHE A 79 -10.37 30.04 5.24
C PHE A 79 -9.44 29.17 4.36
N PRO A 80 -8.42 28.48 4.92
CA PRO A 80 -7.41 27.77 4.15
C PRO A 80 -7.89 26.41 3.58
N TRP A 81 -8.96 26.43 2.79
CA TRP A 81 -9.56 25.24 2.16
C TRP A 81 -8.61 24.53 1.20
N SER A 82 -7.63 25.23 0.63
CA SER A 82 -6.64 24.62 -0.28
C SER A 82 -5.84 23.53 0.40
N VAL A 83 -5.58 23.62 1.70
CA VAL A 83 -4.84 22.58 2.45
C VAL A 83 -5.60 21.26 2.46
N ILE A 84 -6.93 21.32 2.64
CA ILE A 84 -7.78 20.13 2.60
C ILE A 84 -7.75 19.52 1.20
N VAL A 85 -7.90 20.34 0.16
CA VAL A 85 -7.91 19.86 -1.24
C VAL A 85 -6.58 19.24 -1.64
N VAL A 86 -5.46 19.90 -1.33
CA VAL A 86 -4.11 19.37 -1.59
C VAL A 86 -3.92 18.04 -0.87
N SER A 87 -4.31 17.96 0.40
CA SER A 87 -4.17 16.73 1.19
C SER A 87 -5.03 15.59 0.62
N SER A 88 -6.25 15.88 0.16
CA SER A 88 -7.12 14.90 -0.52
C SER A 88 -6.49 14.39 -1.83
N LEU A 89 -5.93 15.29 -2.65
CA LEU A 89 -5.29 14.92 -3.91
C LEU A 89 -4.06 14.03 -3.68
N VAL A 90 -3.24 14.37 -2.69
CA VAL A 90 -2.08 13.55 -2.28
C VAL A 90 -2.54 12.20 -1.75
N TYR A 91 -3.56 12.16 -0.91
CA TYR A 91 -4.13 10.92 -0.37
C TYR A 91 -4.58 9.97 -1.50
N ILE A 92 -5.38 10.48 -2.44
CA ILE A 92 -5.87 9.72 -3.59
C ILE A 92 -4.72 9.21 -4.45
N TYR A 93 -3.69 10.04 -4.71
CA TYR A 93 -2.52 9.62 -5.46
C TYR A 93 -1.81 8.42 -4.81
N ILE A 94 -1.58 8.50 -3.50
CA ILE A 94 -0.91 7.42 -2.77
C ILE A 94 -1.75 6.14 -2.78
N GLU A 95 -3.08 6.24 -2.61
CA GLU A 95 -3.97 5.07 -2.73
C GLU A 95 -3.88 4.41 -4.11
N PHE A 96 -3.97 5.19 -5.20
CA PHE A 96 -3.83 4.65 -6.54
C PHE A 96 -2.46 4.02 -6.77
N TYR A 97 -1.39 4.69 -6.32
CA TYR A 97 -0.04 4.14 -6.36
C TYR A 97 0.02 2.77 -5.68
N MET A 98 -0.46 2.66 -4.43
CA MET A 98 -0.48 1.39 -3.70
C MET A 98 -1.37 0.33 -4.37
N PHE A 99 -2.53 0.72 -4.89
CA PHE A 99 -3.45 -0.19 -5.57
C PHE A 99 -2.82 -0.80 -6.83
N LEU A 100 -2.18 0.03 -7.65
CA LEU A 100 -1.54 -0.35 -8.91
C LEU A 100 -0.21 -1.11 -8.73
N ASN A 101 0.41 -1.05 -7.55
CA ASN A 101 1.63 -1.78 -7.23
C ASN A 101 1.32 -3.23 -6.81
N PRO A 102 1.63 -4.23 -7.66
CA PRO A 102 1.33 -5.63 -7.38
C PRO A 102 2.27 -6.23 -6.33
N ASP A 103 3.47 -5.68 -6.17
CA ASP A 103 4.52 -6.23 -5.31
C ASP A 103 4.28 -5.95 -3.82
N MET A 104 3.40 -4.99 -3.52
CA MET A 104 3.03 -4.62 -2.16
C MET A 104 2.05 -5.64 -1.56
N PRO A 105 2.35 -6.21 -0.37
CA PRO A 105 1.45 -7.16 0.26
C PRO A 105 0.16 -6.47 0.72
N ILE A 106 -0.99 -7.12 0.49
CA ILE A 106 -2.34 -6.66 0.89
C ILE A 106 -2.41 -6.15 2.34
N PRO A 107 -1.89 -6.87 3.36
CA PRO A 107 -1.96 -6.38 4.74
C PRO A 107 -1.21 -5.05 4.95
N ALA A 108 -0.09 -4.83 4.26
CA ALA A 108 0.62 -3.56 4.33
C ALA A 108 -0.17 -2.44 3.65
N LYS A 109 -0.84 -2.71 2.51
CA LYS A 109 -1.73 -1.73 1.87
C LYS A 109 -2.81 -1.25 2.82
N ILE A 110 -3.48 -2.18 3.52
CA ILE A 110 -4.55 -1.85 4.49
C ILE A 110 -4.01 -1.00 5.64
N ALA A 111 -2.88 -1.40 6.23
CA ALA A 111 -2.28 -0.66 7.34
C ALA A 111 -1.89 0.77 6.93
N ILE A 112 -1.26 0.93 5.75
CA ILE A 112 -0.87 2.25 5.24
C ILE A 112 -2.10 3.10 4.90
N THR A 113 -3.14 2.53 4.30
CA THR A 113 -4.40 3.24 4.00
C THR A 113 -5.04 3.80 5.27
N ILE A 114 -5.18 2.99 6.32
CA ILE A 114 -5.77 3.45 7.58
C ILE A 114 -4.92 4.53 8.23
N PHE A 115 -3.60 4.37 8.22
CA PHE A 115 -2.67 5.38 8.73
C PHE A 115 -2.79 6.72 7.97
N LEU A 116 -2.79 6.68 6.63
CA LEU A 116 -2.97 7.86 5.79
C LEU A 116 -4.32 8.54 6.02
N ALA A 117 -5.39 7.75 6.17
CA ALA A 117 -6.73 8.27 6.46
C ALA A 117 -6.76 9.00 7.81
N LEU A 118 -6.10 8.45 8.83
CA LEU A 118 -5.96 9.11 10.13
C LEU A 118 -5.20 10.44 10.04
N VAL A 119 -4.06 10.45 9.35
CA VAL A 119 -3.29 11.68 9.12
C VAL A 119 -4.14 12.72 8.40
N PHE A 120 -4.89 12.31 7.37
CA PHE A 120 -5.76 13.20 6.61
C PHE A 120 -6.88 13.80 7.48
N VAL A 121 -7.54 13.00 8.31
CA VAL A 121 -8.58 13.47 9.23
C VAL A 121 -8.02 14.45 10.28
N VAL A 122 -6.80 14.21 10.78
CA VAL A 122 -6.13 15.15 11.70
C VAL A 122 -5.82 16.48 10.99
N ILE A 123 -5.40 16.46 9.72
CA ILE A 123 -5.19 17.68 8.93
C ILE A 123 -6.50 18.47 8.82
N ILE A 124 -7.62 17.81 8.54
CA ILE A 124 -8.93 18.48 8.48
C ILE A 124 -9.26 19.12 9.84
N ASP A 125 -9.08 18.38 10.94
CA ASP A 125 -9.36 18.90 12.28
C ASP A 125 -8.54 20.16 12.57
N VAL A 126 -7.23 20.13 12.31
CA VAL A 126 -6.33 21.29 12.49
C VAL A 126 -6.79 22.49 11.64
N VAL A 127 -7.14 22.26 10.36
CA VAL A 127 -7.58 23.32 9.45
C VAL A 127 -8.93 23.93 9.90
N THR A 128 -9.81 23.13 10.48
CA THR A 128 -11.15 23.57 10.94
C THR A 128 -11.17 24.21 12.34
N GLY A 129 -10.02 24.38 12.99
CA GLY A 129 -9.91 25.00 14.31
C GLY A 129 -9.62 24.04 15.47
N PHE A 130 -9.24 22.79 15.16
CA PHE A 130 -8.78 21.76 16.10
C PHE A 130 -9.74 21.50 17.27
N ASN A 131 -10.93 20.99 16.92
CA ASN A 131 -11.97 20.63 17.89
C ASN A 131 -11.75 19.26 18.54
N LYS A 132 -10.58 18.65 18.31
CA LYS A 132 -10.13 17.36 18.91
C LYS A 132 -11.00 16.15 18.54
N TRP A 133 -11.95 16.30 17.60
CA TRP A 133 -12.85 15.21 17.20
C TRP A 133 -12.10 14.09 16.48
N SER A 134 -11.04 14.44 15.74
CA SER A 134 -10.17 13.46 15.06
C SER A 134 -9.49 12.53 16.06
N LEU A 135 -9.01 13.08 17.17
CA LEU A 135 -8.31 12.33 18.22
C LEU A 135 -9.28 11.57 19.14
N ASN A 136 -10.42 12.17 19.46
CA ASN A 136 -11.40 11.58 20.38
C ASN A 136 -12.23 10.44 19.75
N TYR A 137 -12.52 10.52 18.44
CA TYR A 137 -13.45 9.59 17.79
C TYR A 137 -12.82 8.84 16.61
N CYS A 138 -12.17 9.55 15.69
CA CYS A 138 -11.65 8.93 14.47
C CYS A 138 -10.46 8.03 14.74
N LEU A 139 -9.54 8.45 15.60
CA LEU A 139 -8.38 7.64 15.99
C LEU A 139 -8.77 6.32 16.65
N PRO A 140 -9.57 6.28 17.73
CA PRO A 140 -9.98 5.01 18.33
C PRO A 140 -10.92 4.20 17.43
N GLY A 141 -11.78 4.87 16.65
CA GLY A 141 -12.62 4.19 15.66
C GLY A 141 -11.79 3.47 14.58
N ALA A 142 -10.74 4.10 14.07
CA ALA A 142 -9.84 3.49 13.09
C ALA A 142 -9.05 2.32 13.67
N LEU A 143 -8.62 2.40 14.94
CA LEU A 143 -7.97 1.29 15.64
C LEU A 143 -8.89 0.08 15.76
N ILE A 144 -10.15 0.29 16.18
CA ILE A 144 -11.15 -0.78 16.26
C ILE A 144 -11.40 -1.39 14.87
N LEU A 145 -11.54 -0.55 13.84
CA LEU A 145 -11.72 -1.02 12.46
C LEU A 145 -10.50 -1.81 11.96
N PHE A 146 -9.28 -1.37 12.28
CA PHE A 146 -8.06 -2.09 11.97
C PHE A 146 -8.01 -3.46 12.66
N ASN A 147 -8.36 -3.52 13.95
CA ASN A 147 -8.45 -4.78 14.69
C ASN A 147 -9.47 -5.74 14.06
N MET A 148 -10.66 -5.24 13.71
CA MET A 148 -11.68 -6.04 13.03
C MET A 148 -11.20 -6.58 11.68
N LEU A 149 -10.49 -5.77 10.90
CA LEU A 149 -9.92 -6.21 9.62
C LEU A 149 -8.85 -7.29 9.79
N ILE A 150 -8.00 -7.19 10.82
CA ILE A 150 -7.02 -8.23 11.14
C ILE A 150 -7.74 -9.55 11.45
N VAL A 151 -8.78 -9.52 12.29
CA VAL A 151 -9.57 -10.70 12.63
C VAL A 151 -10.17 -11.33 11.37
N VAL A 152 -10.83 -10.54 10.52
CA VAL A 152 -11.42 -11.02 9.26
C VAL A 152 -10.35 -11.64 8.36
N MET A 153 -9.18 -11.02 8.24
CA MET A 153 -8.08 -11.54 7.43
C MET A 153 -7.52 -12.86 7.98
N MET A 154 -7.42 -13.01 9.30
CA MET A 154 -7.02 -14.26 9.95
C MET A 154 -8.02 -15.38 9.68
N PHE A 155 -9.33 -15.09 9.69
CA PHE A 155 -10.36 -16.08 9.37
C PHE A 155 -10.37 -16.48 7.89
N VAL A 156 -10.35 -15.50 6.98
CA VAL A 156 -10.40 -15.76 5.52
C VAL A 156 -9.13 -16.48 5.04
N ASN A 157 -7.97 -16.12 5.60
CA ASN A 157 -6.67 -16.63 5.16
C ASN A 157 -5.95 -17.46 6.24
N HIS A 158 -6.68 -18.38 6.89
CA HIS A 158 -6.16 -19.20 8.00
C HIS A 158 -4.84 -19.92 7.66
N ARG A 159 -4.60 -20.23 6.38
CA ARG A 159 -3.41 -20.96 5.90
C ARG A 159 -2.12 -20.13 5.90
N ARG A 160 -2.22 -18.79 5.83
CA ARG A 160 -1.06 -17.87 5.82
C ARG A 160 -1.03 -16.97 7.06
N TRP A 161 -1.62 -17.43 8.16
CA TRP A 161 -1.75 -16.68 9.41
C TRP A 161 -0.41 -16.08 9.91
N GLU A 162 0.71 -16.77 9.66
CA GLU A 162 2.07 -16.33 10.02
C GLU A 162 2.41 -14.92 9.48
N SER A 163 2.00 -14.61 8.24
CA SER A 163 2.24 -13.31 7.61
C SER A 163 1.45 -12.15 8.24
N TYR A 164 0.43 -12.45 9.06
CA TYR A 164 -0.44 -11.47 9.71
C TYR A 164 -0.06 -11.24 11.17
N THR A 165 0.85 -12.03 11.74
CA THR A 165 1.25 -11.97 13.16
C THR A 165 1.87 -10.63 13.57
N TRP A 166 2.46 -9.89 12.62
CA TRP A 166 3.03 -8.56 12.89
C TRP A 166 1.97 -7.44 12.96
N LEU A 167 0.78 -7.62 12.38
CA LEU A 167 -0.26 -6.58 12.36
C LEU A 167 -0.86 -6.31 13.75
N PRO A 168 -1.15 -7.32 14.60
CA PRO A 168 -1.50 -7.07 16.00
C PRO A 168 -0.43 -6.27 16.77
N LEU A 169 0.86 -6.52 16.52
CA LEU A 169 1.96 -5.74 17.13
C LEU A 169 1.91 -4.27 16.69
N LEU A 170 1.67 -4.04 15.40
CA LEU A 170 1.48 -2.70 14.86
C LEU A 170 0.24 -2.02 15.48
N SER A 171 -0.86 -2.76 15.67
CA SER A 171 -2.07 -2.25 16.31
C SER A 171 -1.82 -1.83 17.76
N ILE A 172 -1.01 -2.59 18.52
CA ILE A 172 -0.60 -2.17 19.87
C ILE A 172 0.24 -0.89 19.81
N ALA A 173 1.20 -0.81 18.88
CA ALA A 173 2.03 0.38 18.72
C ALA A 173 1.18 1.63 18.42
N PHE A 174 0.20 1.51 17.51
CA PHE A 174 -0.76 2.58 17.25
C PHE A 174 -1.73 2.83 18.43
N GLY A 175 -2.09 1.80 19.19
CA GLY A 175 -2.91 1.90 20.39
C GLY A 175 -2.22 2.61 21.56
N ILE A 176 -0.89 2.68 21.59
CA ILE A 176 -0.15 3.47 22.58
C ILE A 176 -0.32 4.97 22.32
N ILE A 177 -0.45 5.39 21.06
CA ILE A 177 -0.60 6.80 20.66
C ILE A 177 -1.77 7.49 21.40
N PRO A 178 -3.02 6.98 21.40
CA PRO A 178 -4.10 7.60 22.15
C PRO A 178 -3.84 7.63 23.66
N VAL A 179 -3.20 6.61 24.22
CA VAL A 179 -2.85 6.56 25.65
C VAL A 179 -1.84 7.66 26.02
N VAL A 180 -0.87 7.90 25.13
CA VAL A 180 0.09 9.00 25.31
C VAL A 180 -0.63 10.34 25.15
N LEU A 181 -1.50 10.50 24.15
CA LEU A 181 -2.27 11.73 23.94
C LEU A 181 -3.21 12.06 25.11
N MET A 182 -3.74 11.03 25.80
CA MET A 182 -4.52 11.21 27.03
C MET A 182 -3.69 11.84 28.15
N LYS A 183 -2.40 11.50 28.29
CA LYS A 183 -1.52 12.12 29.31
C LYS A 183 -1.23 13.60 29.06
N PHE A 184 -1.43 14.09 27.84
CA PHE A 184 -1.19 15.47 27.45
C PHE A 184 -2.49 16.31 27.37
N ASP A 185 -3.63 15.82 27.89
CA ASP A 185 -4.94 16.48 27.88
C ASP A 185 -5.46 16.90 26.47
N PHE A 186 -4.90 16.28 25.42
CA PHE A 186 -5.40 16.47 24.05
C PHE A 186 -6.70 15.69 23.79
N VAL A 187 -7.01 14.68 24.62
CA VAL A 187 -8.20 13.82 24.51
C VAL A 187 -9.17 14.16 25.64
N THR A 188 -10.39 14.56 25.31
CA THR A 188 -11.42 14.99 26.28
C THR A 188 -12.39 13.87 26.65
N HIS A 189 -12.54 12.85 25.80
CA HIS A 189 -13.42 11.71 26.03
C HIS A 189 -12.64 10.39 25.96
N PRO A 190 -12.03 9.94 27.07
CA PRO A 190 -11.04 8.85 27.09
C PRO A 190 -11.65 7.44 26.89
N THR A 191 -12.96 7.27 27.08
CA THR A 191 -13.60 5.94 27.13
C THR A 191 -13.45 5.15 25.82
N VAL A 192 -13.61 5.79 24.67
CA VAL A 192 -13.50 5.12 23.37
C VAL A 192 -12.04 4.72 23.07
N SER A 193 -11.09 5.56 23.50
CA SER A 193 -9.65 5.32 23.37
C SER A 193 -9.16 4.17 24.25
N GLU A 194 -9.67 4.05 25.46
CA GLU A 194 -9.39 2.92 26.36
C GLU A 194 -9.90 1.59 25.78
N ILE A 195 -11.15 1.58 25.28
CA ILE A 195 -11.74 0.39 24.65
C ILE A 195 -10.92 -0.04 23.43
N ALA A 196 -10.53 0.92 22.59
CA ALA A 196 -9.69 0.64 21.43
C ALA A 196 -8.36 0.01 21.83
N PHE A 197 -7.68 0.54 22.84
CA PHE A 197 -6.42 -0.01 23.35
C PHE A 197 -6.60 -1.43 23.91
N ILE A 198 -7.61 -1.65 24.75
CA ILE A 198 -7.92 -2.97 25.32
C ILE A 198 -8.20 -3.98 24.19
N SER A 199 -8.94 -3.57 23.15
CA SER A 199 -9.24 -4.43 22.01
C SER A 199 -7.98 -4.87 21.25
N SER A 200 -6.99 -3.98 21.10
CA SER A 200 -5.70 -4.31 20.47
C SER A 200 -4.89 -5.31 21.30
N VAL A 201 -4.85 -5.12 22.63
CA VAL A 201 -4.17 -6.05 23.54
C VAL A 201 -4.83 -7.42 23.53
N LEU A 202 -6.16 -7.47 23.61
CA LEU A 202 -6.92 -8.72 23.53
C LEU A 202 -6.68 -9.44 22.20
N LEU A 203 -6.71 -8.72 21.08
CA LEU A 203 -6.44 -9.30 19.77
C LEU A 203 -5.05 -9.93 19.69
N PHE A 204 -4.04 -9.27 20.26
CA PHE A 204 -2.69 -9.82 20.32
C PHE A 204 -2.61 -11.08 21.19
N LEU A 205 -3.25 -11.08 22.36
CA LEU A 205 -3.31 -12.26 23.23
C LEU A 205 -4.03 -13.44 22.56
N VAL A 206 -5.17 -13.18 21.92
CA VAL A 206 -5.93 -14.17 21.15
C VAL A 206 -5.08 -14.73 20.00
N GLY A 207 -4.36 -13.86 19.28
CA GLY A 207 -3.42 -14.26 18.23
C GLY A 207 -2.27 -15.15 18.76
N LEU A 208 -1.72 -14.85 19.94
CA LEU A 208 -0.70 -15.69 20.58
C LEU A 208 -1.24 -17.06 21.00
N ILE A 209 -2.46 -17.12 21.53
CA ILE A 209 -3.10 -18.38 21.95
C ILE A 209 -3.41 -19.25 20.72
N LEU A 210 -4.01 -18.67 19.67
CA LEU A 210 -4.36 -19.37 18.43
C LEU A 210 -3.12 -19.80 17.63
N GLY A 211 -2.05 -19.00 17.66
CA GLY A 211 -0.81 -19.29 16.95
C GLY A 211 0.11 -20.32 17.63
N GLY A 212 -0.17 -20.68 18.89
CA GLY A 212 0.49 -21.77 19.62
C GLY A 212 2.02 -21.71 19.63
N ALA A 213 2.67 -22.87 19.50
CA ALA A 213 4.14 -22.97 19.48
C ALA A 213 4.76 -22.25 18.28
N ASN A 214 4.14 -22.34 17.10
CA ASN A 214 4.68 -21.75 15.86
C ASN A 214 4.77 -20.23 15.91
N ALA A 215 3.83 -19.54 16.57
CA ALA A 215 3.87 -18.09 16.74
C ALA A 215 5.02 -17.68 17.65
N ARG A 216 5.29 -18.46 18.70
CA ARG A 216 6.41 -18.23 19.61
C ARG A 216 7.75 -18.47 18.91
N THR A 217 7.86 -19.51 18.09
CA THR A 217 9.07 -19.79 17.31
C THR A 217 9.34 -18.69 16.28
N GLU A 218 8.29 -18.16 15.64
CA GLU A 218 8.42 -17.09 14.64
C GLU A 218 8.74 -15.72 15.27
N LEU A 219 8.14 -15.40 16.42
CA LEU A 219 8.52 -14.23 17.21
C LEU A 219 9.99 -14.34 17.66
N LYS A 220 10.42 -15.51 18.15
CA LYS A 220 11.81 -15.75 18.54
C LYS A 220 12.77 -15.63 17.35
N ARG A 221 12.38 -16.12 16.17
CA ARG A 221 13.17 -16.02 14.93
C ARG A 221 13.31 -14.58 14.44
N ARG A 222 12.25 -13.78 14.49
CA ARG A 222 12.23 -12.41 13.96
C ARG A 222 12.80 -11.36 14.91
N PHE A 223 12.59 -11.55 16.21
CA PHE A 223 13.07 -10.62 17.24
C PHE A 223 14.37 -11.08 17.92
N HIS A 224 14.99 -12.16 17.43
CA HIS A 224 16.26 -12.71 17.93
C HIS A 224 16.36 -12.75 19.46
N PHE A 225 15.33 -13.29 20.12
CA PHE A 225 15.27 -13.48 21.58
C PHE A 225 15.86 -14.83 22.00
#